data_AF-A0A842R5B1-F1
#
_entry.id   AF-A0A842R5B1-F1
#
_cell.length_a   1.000
_cell.length_b   1.000
_cell.length_c   1.000
_cell.angle_alpha   90.00
_cell.angle_beta   90.00
_cell.angle_gamma   90.00
#
_symmetry.space_group_name_H-M   'P 1'
#
loop_
_entity.id
_entity.type
_entity.pdbx_description
1 polymer ?
#
loop_
_entity_poly.entity_id
_entity_poly.type
_entity_poly.pdbx_seq_one_letter_code
_entity_poly.pdbx_strand_id
1 'polypeptide(L)'
;MIFGISIINSSGFPYYTKDYVMEPKNIPLKMLFFDYSKKLIQTSRDSQFEMMAGLISAIFNFSKALNNSIGELVYIKPEFEIENLLDGEEGRCETGTLVTVKCESYCIKQAVKTKLDYIYHHVIAPLEPLSDKTRLAPSEEKHIQEILLNLPAKQLVRSHSRELEKSLTDFIKDNKTYGIQAVSITSEDLLPLKTVGISTDELQLLLRSLGTVPAVNPLDWKFRQAWTRENAALTLVLINSSFNVECNDLSQPLYYIIICEENAALGDLPRHLYLQLNEILYI
;
A
#
# COMPACT_ATOMS: atom_id res chain seq x y z
N MET A 1 4.06 -1.24 5.38
CA MET A 1 3.16 -2.14 6.15
C MET A 1 1.72 -1.64 6.03
N ILE A 2 0.76 -2.56 5.91
CA ILE A 2 -0.69 -2.25 5.97
C ILE A 2 -1.18 -2.58 7.39
N PHE A 3 -1.86 -1.63 8.02
CA PHE A 3 -2.34 -1.73 9.41
C PHE A 3 -3.80 -2.17 9.48
N GLY A 4 -4.61 -1.76 8.51
CA GLY A 4 -6.03 -2.10 8.50
C GLY A 4 -6.71 -1.70 7.20
N ILE A 5 -7.89 -2.26 7.01
CA ILE A 5 -8.78 -2.03 5.87
C ILE A 5 -10.20 -1.77 6.35
N SER A 6 -10.89 -0.86 5.67
CA SER A 6 -12.34 -0.69 5.79
C SER A 6 -12.98 -0.74 4.41
N ILE A 7 -14.09 -1.44 4.31
CA ILE A 7 -14.94 -1.54 3.12
C ILE A 7 -16.25 -0.88 3.49
N ILE A 8 -16.57 0.18 2.78
CA ILE A 8 -17.66 1.09 3.08
C ILE A 8 -18.64 1.01 1.92
N ASN A 9 -19.92 0.78 2.23
CA ASN A 9 -20.96 0.72 1.22
C ASN A 9 -21.42 2.13 0.80
N SER A 10 -22.36 2.18 -0.13
CA SER A 10 -22.88 3.42 -0.71
C SER A 10 -23.63 4.32 0.28
N SER A 11 -24.07 3.78 1.43
CA SER A 11 -24.71 4.58 2.49
C SER A 11 -23.70 5.16 3.49
N GLY A 12 -22.40 4.94 3.28
CA GLY A 12 -21.34 5.41 4.17
C GLY A 12 -21.15 4.54 5.42
N PHE A 13 -21.86 3.41 5.53
CA PHE A 13 -21.72 2.48 6.64
C PHE A 13 -20.58 1.48 6.36
N PRO A 14 -19.72 1.18 7.35
CA PRO A 14 -18.67 0.20 7.19
C PRO A 14 -19.28 -1.21 7.12
N TYR A 15 -19.22 -1.83 5.95
CA TYR A 15 -19.58 -3.25 5.74
C TYR A 15 -18.59 -4.17 6.46
N TYR A 16 -17.30 -3.88 6.30
CA TYR A 16 -16.22 -4.63 6.94
C TYR A 16 -15.14 -3.68 7.40
N THR A 17 -14.60 -3.89 8.59
CA THR A 17 -13.42 -3.17 9.09
C THR A 17 -12.57 -4.12 9.88
N LYS A 18 -11.27 -4.13 9.59
CA LYS A 18 -10.32 -4.98 10.28
C LYS A 18 -9.00 -4.26 10.45
N ASP A 19 -8.58 -4.19 11.70
CA ASP A 19 -7.21 -3.84 12.07
C ASP A 19 -6.40 -5.13 12.20
N TYR A 20 -5.27 -5.19 11.52
CA TYR A 20 -4.35 -6.33 11.51
C TYR A 20 -3.19 -6.14 12.47
N VAL A 21 -2.68 -4.91 12.55
CA VAL A 21 -1.53 -4.55 13.37
C VAL A 21 -1.81 -3.20 14.02
N MET A 22 -1.35 -3.04 15.26
CA MET A 22 -1.47 -1.77 15.98
C MET A 22 -0.69 -0.68 15.25
N GLU A 23 -1.35 0.45 14.99
CA GLU A 23 -0.74 1.62 14.37
C GLU A 23 0.35 2.20 15.29
N PRO A 24 1.54 2.52 14.75
CA PRO A 24 2.59 3.16 15.54
C PRO A 24 2.18 4.59 15.91
N LYS A 25 2.51 5.00 17.15
CA LYS A 25 2.23 6.35 17.64
C LYS A 25 3.28 7.34 17.15
N ASN A 26 2.87 8.60 16.95
CA ASN A 26 3.74 9.74 16.65
C ASN A 26 4.56 9.61 15.35
N ILE A 27 4.05 8.87 14.37
CA ILE A 27 4.69 8.65 13.07
C ILE A 27 3.67 8.94 11.96
N PRO A 28 4.07 9.57 10.83
CA PRO A 28 3.16 9.82 9.72
C PRO A 28 2.73 8.51 9.03
N LEU A 29 1.41 8.30 8.99
CA LEU A 29 0.76 7.19 8.29
C LEU A 29 -0.03 7.70 7.07
N LYS A 30 -0.33 6.80 6.14
CA LYS A 30 -1.20 7.07 4.98
C LYS A 30 -2.54 6.37 5.18
N MET A 31 -3.62 7.11 4.92
CA MET A 31 -4.93 6.54 4.63
C MET A 31 -5.19 6.70 3.14
N LEU A 32 -5.28 5.58 2.43
CA LEU A 32 -5.55 5.53 1.01
C LEU A 32 -7.02 5.21 0.78
N PHE A 33 -7.61 5.87 -0.22
CA PHE A 33 -9.01 5.73 -0.61
C PHE A 33 -9.06 5.21 -2.05
N PHE A 34 -9.86 4.17 -2.27
CA PHE A 34 -10.06 3.54 -3.56
C PHE A 34 -11.57 3.40 -3.79
N ASP A 35 -12.06 4.18 -4.74
CA ASP A 35 -13.46 4.22 -5.11
C ASP A 35 -13.74 3.22 -6.24
N TYR A 36 -14.60 2.24 -5.96
CA TYR A 36 -15.08 1.24 -6.93
C TYR A 36 -16.53 1.47 -7.32
N SER A 37 -17.05 2.68 -7.07
CA SER A 37 -18.39 3.05 -7.50
C SER A 37 -18.50 3.02 -9.02
N LYS A 38 -19.56 2.35 -9.52
CA LYS A 38 -19.97 2.53 -10.91
C LYS A 38 -20.40 3.97 -11.14
N LYS A 39 -20.41 4.42 -12.41
CA LYS A 39 -20.77 5.80 -12.78
C LYS A 39 -22.06 6.21 -12.07
N LEU A 40 -21.92 7.05 -11.04
CA LEU A 40 -23.05 7.51 -10.25
C LEU A 40 -23.97 8.33 -11.18
N ILE A 41 -25.18 7.82 -11.41
CA ILE A 41 -26.24 8.58 -12.07
C ILE A 41 -26.56 9.76 -11.14
N GLN A 42 -26.63 10.97 -11.71
CA GLN A 42 -26.82 12.21 -10.97
C GLN A 42 -28.00 12.10 -10.01
N THR A 43 -27.75 12.40 -8.74
CA THR A 43 -28.78 12.45 -7.71
C THR A 43 -29.49 13.81 -7.73
N SER A 44 -30.76 13.84 -7.32
CA SER A 44 -31.65 15.00 -7.36
C SER A 44 -31.13 16.20 -6.54
N ARG A 45 -31.76 17.38 -6.64
CA ARG A 45 -31.32 18.56 -5.85
C ARG A 45 -31.33 18.32 -4.33
N ASP A 46 -32.22 17.46 -3.84
CA ASP A 46 -32.36 17.18 -2.41
C ASP A 46 -31.19 16.36 -1.85
N SER A 47 -30.61 15.45 -2.64
CA SER A 47 -29.42 14.67 -2.22
C SER A 47 -28.17 15.53 -2.08
N GLN A 48 -28.05 16.63 -2.84
CA GLN A 48 -26.89 17.53 -2.76
C GLN A 48 -26.83 18.26 -1.42
N PHE A 49 -27.98 18.66 -0.89
CA PHE A 49 -28.06 19.30 0.43
C PHE A 49 -27.66 18.31 1.53
N GLU A 50 -28.18 17.08 1.49
CA GLU A 50 -27.86 16.05 2.47
C GLU A 50 -26.38 15.65 2.44
N MET A 51 -25.79 15.47 1.25
CA MET A 51 -24.36 15.19 1.11
C MET A 51 -23.49 16.32 1.67
N MET A 52 -23.85 17.58 1.38
CA MET A 52 -23.11 18.74 1.87
C MET A 52 -23.21 18.85 3.40
N ALA A 53 -24.41 18.65 3.97
CA ALA A 53 -24.61 18.65 5.41
C ALA A 53 -23.82 17.50 6.09
N GLY A 54 -23.82 16.30 5.48
CA GLY A 54 -23.04 15.16 5.93
C GLY A 54 -21.53 15.44 5.93
N LEU A 55 -21.01 16.02 4.85
CA LEU A 55 -19.61 16.43 4.74
C LEU A 55 -19.25 17.47 5.81
N ILE A 56 -20.03 18.55 5.94
CA ILE A 56 -19.79 19.60 6.94
C ILE A 56 -19.78 19.01 8.35
N SER A 57 -20.76 18.15 8.68
CA SER A 57 -20.85 17.48 9.98
C SER A 57 -19.64 16.59 10.26
N ALA A 58 -19.21 15.80 9.28
CA ALA A 58 -18.05 14.92 9.41
C ALA A 58 -16.76 15.74 9.64
N ILE A 59 -16.53 16.78 8.84
CA ILE A 59 -15.36 17.65 8.97
C ILE A 59 -15.37 18.38 10.33
N PHE A 60 -16.52 18.90 10.76
CA PHE A 60 -16.66 19.59 12.04
C PHE A 60 -16.37 18.67 13.24
N ASN A 61 -16.94 17.46 13.23
CA ASN A 61 -16.71 16.48 14.29
C ASN A 61 -15.25 15.98 14.31
N PHE A 62 -14.65 15.77 13.13
CA PHE A 62 -13.23 15.44 13.01
C PHE A 62 -12.33 16.54 13.59
N SER A 63 -12.62 17.80 13.28
CA SER A 63 -11.88 18.95 13.81
C SER A 63 -11.95 19.05 15.33
N LYS A 64 -13.14 18.84 15.90
CA LYS A 64 -13.33 18.79 17.36
C LYS A 64 -12.52 17.66 17.99
N ALA A 65 -12.51 16.48 17.38
CA ALA A 65 -11.76 15.34 17.88
C ALA A 65 -10.24 15.60 17.91
N LEU A 66 -9.74 16.43 16.99
CA LEU A 66 -8.34 16.87 16.94
C LEU A 66 -8.06 18.16 17.72
N ASN A 67 -9.05 18.71 18.42
CA ASN A 67 -8.99 19.98 19.14
C ASN A 67 -8.50 21.17 18.27
N ASN A 68 -8.85 21.16 16.98
CA ASN A 68 -8.57 22.24 16.04
C ASN A 68 -9.87 22.95 15.66
N SER A 69 -9.81 24.24 15.33
CA SER A 69 -10.94 24.99 14.77
C SER A 69 -10.84 25.05 13.25
N ILE A 70 -11.97 24.88 12.57
CA ILE A 70 -12.10 25.18 11.14
C ILE A 70 -12.64 26.60 11.02
N GLY A 71 -11.87 27.48 10.39
CA GLY A 71 -12.29 28.86 10.11
C GLY A 71 -13.12 28.95 8.83
N GLU A 72 -12.63 28.34 7.74
CA GLU A 72 -13.26 28.40 6.42
C GLU A 72 -13.04 27.11 5.62
N LEU A 73 -14.03 26.75 4.78
CA LEU A 73 -13.92 25.71 3.76
C LEU A 73 -14.25 26.35 2.42
N VAL A 74 -13.25 26.53 1.58
CA VAL A 74 -13.45 27.00 0.20
C VAL A 74 -13.62 25.78 -0.70
N TYR A 75 -14.75 25.72 -1.41
CA TYR A 75 -14.99 24.68 -2.42
C TYR A 75 -15.49 25.31 -3.72
N ILE A 76 -15.13 24.68 -4.83
CA ILE A 76 -15.67 25.02 -6.15
C ILE A 76 -16.84 24.08 -6.38
N LYS A 77 -18.03 24.63 -6.59
CA LYS A 77 -19.17 23.84 -7.06
C LYS A 77 -18.84 23.31 -8.45
N PRO A 78 -18.74 22.00 -8.67
CA PRO A 78 -18.53 21.48 -10.01
C PRO A 78 -19.76 21.79 -10.88
N GLU A 79 -19.54 22.35 -12.07
CA GLU A 79 -20.55 22.36 -13.13
C GLU A 79 -20.58 20.97 -13.75
N PHE A 80 -21.72 20.30 -13.67
CA PHE A 80 -21.95 19.06 -14.39
C PHE A 80 -22.95 19.35 -15.51
N GLU A 81 -22.63 18.93 -16.73
CA GLU A 81 -23.61 18.84 -17.81
C GLU A 81 -24.64 17.78 -17.41
N ILE A 82 -25.89 18.20 -17.24
CA ILE A 82 -27.01 17.29 -17.01
C ILE A 82 -27.36 16.73 -18.38
N GLU A 83 -26.78 15.59 -18.75
CA GLU A 83 -27.40 14.77 -19.80
C GLU A 83 -28.73 14.28 -19.23
N ASN A 84 -29.83 14.81 -19.76
CA ASN A 84 -31.18 14.37 -19.42
C ASN A 84 -31.34 12.89 -19.81
N LEU A 85 -30.97 11.98 -18.91
CA LEU A 85 -31.41 10.58 -18.93
C LEU A 85 -32.86 10.53 -18.42
N LEU A 86 -33.75 11.28 -19.06
CA LEU A 86 -35.19 11.13 -18.93
C LEU A 86 -35.66 10.22 -20.06
N ASP A 87 -35.28 8.94 -19.97
CA ASP A 87 -35.98 7.87 -20.67
C ASP A 87 -36.00 6.63 -19.77
N GLY A 88 -37.11 6.46 -19.05
CA GLY A 88 -37.77 5.16 -18.95
C GLY A 88 -37.32 4.11 -17.93
N GLU A 89 -36.19 4.24 -17.26
CA GLU A 89 -35.88 3.36 -16.13
C GLU A 89 -35.78 4.16 -14.83
N GLU A 90 -36.61 3.83 -13.84
CA GLU A 90 -36.32 4.07 -12.43
C GLU A 90 -35.04 3.28 -12.09
N GLY A 91 -33.92 3.78 -12.59
CA GLY A 91 -32.64 3.11 -12.61
C GLY A 91 -32.15 2.98 -11.18
N ARG A 92 -32.07 1.73 -10.71
CA ARG A 92 -31.41 1.34 -9.48
C ARG A 92 -30.18 2.21 -9.26
N CYS A 93 -30.14 2.93 -8.14
CA CYS A 93 -28.92 3.60 -7.69
C CYS A 93 -27.84 2.53 -7.61
N GLU A 94 -26.93 2.50 -8.58
CA GLU A 94 -25.85 1.51 -8.58
C GLU A 94 -25.00 1.78 -7.34
N THR A 95 -24.90 0.78 -6.48
CA THR A 95 -24.22 0.87 -5.21
C THR A 95 -22.73 1.09 -5.42
N GLY A 96 -22.20 2.15 -4.81
CA GLY A 96 -20.77 2.39 -4.71
C GLY A 96 -20.12 1.66 -3.54
N THR A 97 -18.89 1.18 -3.75
CA THR A 97 -18.05 0.60 -2.69
C THR A 97 -16.77 1.43 -2.57
N LEU A 98 -16.55 2.01 -1.40
CA LEU A 98 -15.31 2.69 -1.05
C LEU A 98 -14.45 1.77 -0.20
N VAL A 99 -13.24 1.47 -0.65
CA VAL A 99 -12.26 0.73 0.15
C VAL A 99 -11.20 1.69 0.65
N THR A 100 -10.97 1.70 1.96
CA THR A 100 -9.93 2.49 2.60
C THR A 100 -8.90 1.57 3.24
N VAL A 101 -7.63 1.96 3.14
CA VAL A 101 -6.50 1.23 3.74
C VAL A 101 -5.62 2.18 4.51
N LYS A 102 -5.30 1.80 5.74
CA LYS A 102 -4.29 2.46 6.57
C LYS A 102 -2.96 1.75 6.41
N CYS A 103 -1.91 2.49 6.06
CA CYS A 103 -0.60 1.92 5.78
C CYS A 103 0.54 2.89 6.11
N GLU A 104 1.76 2.38 6.04
CA GLU A 104 2.99 3.16 6.18
C GLU A 104 3.10 4.23 5.10
N SER A 105 3.73 5.35 5.47
CA SER A 105 3.93 6.48 4.55
C SER A 105 4.78 6.13 3.33
N TYR A 106 5.64 5.12 3.40
CA TYR A 106 6.47 4.68 2.29
C TYR A 106 5.80 3.64 1.37
N CYS A 107 4.61 3.12 1.71
CA CYS A 107 3.95 2.11 0.87
C CYS A 107 3.70 2.65 -0.55
N ILE A 108 4.04 1.85 -1.55
CA ILE A 108 3.83 2.19 -2.97
C ILE A 108 2.32 2.12 -3.24
N LYS A 109 1.69 3.27 -3.52
CA LYS A 109 0.24 3.37 -3.74
C LYS A 109 -0.25 2.41 -4.83
N GLN A 110 0.52 2.25 -5.91
CA GLN A 110 0.15 1.36 -7.01
C GLN A 110 0.12 -0.11 -6.58
N ALA A 111 1.09 -0.57 -5.76
CA ALA A 111 1.10 -1.93 -5.24
C ALA A 111 -0.11 -2.18 -4.32
N VAL A 112 -0.42 -1.22 -3.44
CA VAL A 112 -1.64 -1.30 -2.61
C VAL A 112 -2.90 -1.33 -3.47
N LYS A 113 -2.96 -0.53 -4.55
CA LYS A 113 -4.09 -0.55 -5.49
C LYS A 113 -4.26 -1.92 -6.12
N THR A 114 -3.18 -2.54 -6.64
CA THR A 114 -3.26 -3.86 -7.28
C THR A 114 -3.86 -4.91 -6.33
N LYS A 115 -3.43 -4.93 -5.06
CA LYS A 115 -4.02 -5.81 -4.03
C LYS A 115 -5.51 -5.56 -3.84
N LEU A 116 -5.91 -4.30 -3.74
CA LEU A 116 -7.30 -3.92 -3.50
C LEU A 116 -8.19 -4.13 -4.72
N ASP A 117 -7.66 -3.93 -5.92
CA ASP A 117 -8.36 -4.26 -7.16
C ASP A 117 -8.66 -5.77 -7.14
N TYR A 118 -7.67 -6.60 -6.81
CA TYR A 118 -7.88 -8.05 -6.72
C TYR A 118 -8.92 -8.40 -5.66
N ILE A 119 -8.78 -7.89 -4.43
CA ILE A 119 -9.74 -8.13 -3.33
C ILE A 119 -11.14 -7.68 -3.73
N TYR A 120 -11.28 -6.52 -4.35
CA TYR A 120 -12.57 -6.00 -4.79
C TYR A 120 -13.22 -6.96 -5.78
N HIS A 121 -12.55 -7.28 -6.88
CA HIS A 121 -13.14 -8.08 -7.95
C HIS A 121 -13.45 -9.54 -7.53
N HIS A 122 -12.61 -10.14 -6.69
CA HIS A 122 -12.72 -11.57 -6.35
C HIS A 122 -13.47 -11.84 -5.04
N VAL A 123 -13.52 -10.87 -4.13
CA VAL A 123 -14.13 -11.06 -2.80
C VAL A 123 -15.34 -10.15 -2.59
N ILE A 124 -15.28 -8.88 -3.00
CA ILE A 124 -16.28 -7.89 -2.61
C ILE A 124 -17.38 -7.71 -3.65
N ALA A 125 -17.00 -7.55 -4.92
CA ALA A 125 -17.93 -7.38 -6.03
C ALA A 125 -18.97 -8.52 -6.13
N PRO A 126 -18.63 -9.81 -5.90
CA PRO A 126 -19.63 -10.89 -5.88
C PRO A 126 -20.67 -10.78 -4.76
N LEU A 127 -20.39 -9.98 -3.73
CA LEU A 127 -21.25 -9.76 -2.57
C LEU A 127 -22.10 -8.49 -2.68
N GLU A 128 -21.91 -7.69 -3.75
CA GLU A 128 -22.70 -6.49 -3.95
C GLU A 128 -24.17 -6.81 -4.33
N PRO A 129 -25.15 -6.04 -3.83
CA PRO A 129 -25.01 -4.86 -2.97
C PRO A 129 -24.70 -5.24 -1.51
N LEU A 130 -23.70 -4.56 -0.93
CA LEU A 130 -23.28 -4.80 0.45
C LEU A 130 -24.39 -4.42 1.43
N SER A 131 -24.86 -5.39 2.21
CA SER A 131 -25.89 -5.19 3.23
C SER A 131 -25.42 -5.64 4.61
N ASP A 132 -26.06 -5.13 5.67
CA ASP A 132 -25.76 -5.52 7.07
C ASP A 132 -26.00 -7.01 7.37
N LYS A 133 -26.71 -7.71 6.47
CA LYS A 133 -27.01 -9.15 6.59
C LYS A 133 -25.95 -10.03 5.96
N THR A 134 -25.19 -9.50 5.00
CA THR A 134 -24.04 -10.15 4.39
C THR A 134 -22.81 -9.92 5.28
N ARG A 135 -22.01 -10.95 5.49
CA ARG A 135 -20.72 -10.85 6.18
C ARG A 135 -19.72 -11.65 5.39
N LEU A 136 -18.46 -11.21 5.42
CA LEU A 136 -17.38 -12.00 4.87
C LEU A 136 -17.30 -13.34 5.58
N ALA A 137 -17.23 -14.41 4.79
CA ALA A 137 -16.94 -15.73 5.31
C ALA A 137 -15.52 -15.74 5.91
N PRO A 138 -15.24 -16.59 6.92
CA PRO A 138 -13.90 -16.69 7.49
C PRO A 138 -12.80 -17.01 6.47
N SER A 139 -13.13 -17.75 5.41
CA SER A 139 -12.22 -18.03 4.30
C SER A 139 -11.89 -16.77 3.49
N GLU A 140 -12.87 -15.90 3.25
CA GLU A 140 -12.68 -14.62 2.55
C GLU A 140 -11.86 -13.65 3.41
N GLU A 141 -12.13 -13.58 4.72
CA GLU A 141 -11.30 -12.76 5.63
C GLU A 141 -9.85 -13.22 5.66
N LYS A 142 -9.63 -14.55 5.72
CA LYS A 142 -8.28 -15.14 5.67
C LYS A 142 -7.59 -14.81 4.35
N HIS A 143 -8.33 -14.87 3.24
CA HIS A 143 -7.81 -14.54 1.91
C HIS A 143 -7.38 -13.08 1.81
N ILE A 144 -8.20 -12.14 2.29
CA ILE A 144 -7.84 -10.72 2.37
C ILE A 144 -6.58 -10.54 3.24
N GLN A 145 -6.48 -11.25 4.38
CA GLN A 145 -5.30 -11.20 5.25
C GLN A 145 -4.03 -11.68 4.56
N GLU A 146 -4.10 -12.81 3.82
CA GLU A 146 -2.95 -13.37 3.10
C GLU A 146 -2.35 -12.35 2.12
N ILE A 147 -3.21 -11.68 1.36
CA ILE A 147 -2.84 -10.65 0.36
C ILE A 147 -2.28 -9.39 1.03
N LEU A 148 -3.02 -8.81 1.98
CA LEU A 148 -2.64 -7.52 2.58
C LEU A 148 -1.41 -7.64 3.49
N LEU A 149 -1.22 -8.78 4.16
CA LEU A 149 -0.10 -9.01 5.07
C LEU A 149 1.11 -9.67 4.40
N ASN A 150 1.06 -9.88 3.08
CA ASN A 150 2.11 -10.53 2.29
C ASN A 150 2.52 -11.90 2.87
N LEU A 151 1.55 -12.72 3.30
CA LEU A 151 1.86 -13.97 4.01
C LEU A 151 2.63 -14.98 3.13
N PRO A 152 2.28 -15.19 1.85
CA PRO A 152 3.06 -16.08 0.98
C PRO A 152 4.52 -15.63 0.81
N ALA A 153 4.74 -14.33 0.59
CA ALA A 153 6.09 -13.78 0.46
C ALA A 153 6.92 -13.94 1.75
N LYS A 154 6.29 -13.74 2.92
CA LYS A 154 6.93 -14.01 4.22
C LYS A 154 7.30 -15.48 4.39
N GLN A 155 6.43 -16.39 3.97
CA GLN A 155 6.70 -17.84 4.07
C GLN A 155 7.86 -18.24 3.15
N LEU A 156 7.87 -17.77 1.90
CA LEU A 156 8.92 -18.02 0.93
C LEU A 156 10.29 -17.51 1.39
N VAL A 157 10.37 -16.26 1.86
CA VAL A 157 11.64 -15.69 2.35
C VAL A 157 12.09 -16.41 3.62
N ARG A 158 11.15 -16.88 4.45
CA ARG A 158 11.46 -17.64 5.66
C ARG A 158 11.99 -19.04 5.35
N SER A 159 11.45 -19.74 4.35
CA SER A 159 11.93 -21.08 3.97
C SER A 159 13.36 -21.05 3.45
N HIS A 160 13.77 -19.95 2.79
CA HIS A 160 15.13 -19.74 2.27
C HIS A 160 16.03 -18.90 3.17
N SER A 161 15.61 -18.62 4.42
CA SER A 161 16.24 -17.59 5.26
C SER A 161 17.74 -17.80 5.48
N ARG A 162 18.21 -19.04 5.62
CA ARG A 162 19.64 -19.34 5.87
C ARG A 162 20.52 -19.07 4.64
N GLU A 163 20.05 -19.45 3.46
CA GLU A 163 20.77 -19.26 2.19
C GLU A 163 20.79 -17.78 1.81
N LEU A 164 19.65 -17.11 1.96
CA LEU A 164 19.54 -15.66 1.79
C LEU A 164 20.45 -14.91 2.76
N GLU A 165 20.48 -15.28 4.04
CA GLU A 165 21.37 -14.64 5.03
C GLU A 165 22.83 -14.72 4.61
N LYS A 166 23.28 -15.91 4.20
CA LYS A 166 24.64 -16.14 3.75
C LYS A 166 24.95 -15.30 2.50
N SER A 167 24.10 -15.41 1.47
CA SER A 167 24.26 -14.69 0.20
C SER A 167 24.32 -13.17 0.39
N LEU A 168 23.43 -12.62 1.21
CA LEU A 168 23.39 -11.18 1.50
C LEU A 168 24.60 -10.73 2.32
N THR A 169 25.04 -11.53 3.30
CA THR A 169 26.23 -11.23 4.09
C THR A 169 27.48 -11.22 3.23
N ASP A 170 27.64 -12.23 2.37
CA ASP A 170 28.76 -12.33 1.42
C ASP A 170 28.72 -11.14 0.44
N PHE A 171 27.55 -10.81 -0.12
CA PHE A 171 27.37 -9.65 -0.99
C PHE A 171 27.77 -8.32 -0.33
N ILE A 172 27.36 -8.07 0.91
CA ILE A 172 27.75 -6.84 1.64
C ILE A 172 29.26 -6.83 1.90
N LYS A 173 29.83 -7.96 2.32
CA LYS A 173 31.26 -8.06 2.62
C LYS A 173 32.12 -7.80 1.39
N ASP A 174 31.78 -8.43 0.26
CA ASP A 174 32.53 -8.35 -0.99
C ASP A 174 32.43 -6.96 -1.61
N ASN A 175 31.34 -6.23 -1.34
CA ASN A 175 31.10 -4.91 -1.91
C ASN A 175 31.21 -3.76 -0.91
N LYS A 176 31.79 -4.01 0.28
CA LYS A 176 31.96 -3.00 1.33
C LYS A 176 32.79 -1.80 0.84
N THR A 177 33.79 -2.02 0.00
CA THR A 177 34.63 -0.94 -0.56
C THR A 177 33.88 -0.05 -1.55
N TYR A 178 32.75 -0.50 -2.08
CA TYR A 178 31.87 0.32 -2.93
C TYR A 178 30.85 1.13 -2.12
N GLY A 179 30.94 1.11 -0.78
CA GLY A 179 30.06 1.87 0.12
C GLY A 179 28.74 1.16 0.43
N ILE A 180 28.59 -0.13 0.12
CA ILE A 180 27.40 -0.92 0.50
C ILE A 180 27.46 -1.24 1.99
N GLN A 181 26.37 -0.92 2.69
CA GLN A 181 26.26 -1.08 4.14
C GLN A 181 25.28 -2.18 4.53
N ALA A 182 24.16 -2.27 3.81
CA ALA A 182 23.09 -3.20 4.12
C ALA A 182 22.25 -3.54 2.90
N VAL A 183 21.51 -4.65 2.98
CA VAL A 183 20.58 -5.08 1.95
C VAL A 183 19.30 -5.60 2.60
N SER A 184 18.15 -5.36 1.94
CA SER A 184 16.86 -5.88 2.38
C SER A 184 16.05 -6.47 1.24
N ILE A 185 15.31 -7.54 1.56
CA ILE A 185 14.23 -8.08 0.75
C ILE A 185 12.91 -7.57 1.33
N THR A 186 12.06 -7.02 0.47
CA THR A 186 10.77 -6.44 0.81
C THR A 186 9.68 -6.94 -0.15
N SER A 187 8.42 -6.86 0.26
CA SER A 187 7.27 -7.07 -0.63
C SER A 187 7.08 -5.92 -1.63
N GLU A 188 6.15 -6.08 -2.57
CA GLU A 188 5.77 -5.03 -3.55
C GLU A 188 5.34 -3.69 -2.92
N ASP A 189 4.80 -3.71 -1.70
CA ASP A 189 4.41 -2.53 -0.92
C ASP A 189 5.48 -2.09 0.10
N LEU A 190 6.71 -2.57 -0.08
CA LEU A 190 7.91 -2.29 0.70
C LEU A 190 7.83 -2.72 2.17
N LEU A 191 7.01 -3.72 2.51
CA LEU A 191 7.08 -4.33 3.84
C LEU A 191 8.41 -5.11 3.95
N PRO A 192 9.27 -4.83 4.94
CA PRO A 192 10.48 -5.61 5.14
C PRO A 192 10.17 -7.09 5.42
N LEU A 193 10.81 -7.97 4.67
CA LEU A 193 10.71 -9.43 4.80
C LEU A 193 12.00 -10.01 5.39
N LYS A 194 13.16 -9.49 4.98
CA LYS A 194 14.47 -9.81 5.53
C LYS A 194 15.42 -8.62 5.40
N THR A 195 16.29 -8.43 6.38
CA THR A 195 17.32 -7.38 6.39
C THR A 195 18.65 -7.99 6.82
N VAL A 196 19.76 -7.53 6.23
CA VAL A 196 21.13 -7.87 6.63
C VAL A 196 21.96 -6.58 6.63
N GLY A 197 22.74 -6.36 7.69
CA GLY A 197 23.53 -5.13 7.89
C GLY A 197 22.73 -3.96 8.50
N ILE A 198 21.41 -4.09 8.63
CA ILE A 198 20.52 -3.11 9.27
C ILE A 198 19.37 -3.83 10.00
N SER A 199 18.85 -3.24 11.07
CA SER A 199 17.63 -3.75 11.70
C SER A 199 16.37 -3.39 10.91
N THR A 200 15.30 -4.16 11.09
CA THR A 200 13.98 -3.87 10.49
C THR A 200 13.47 -2.48 10.88
N ASP A 201 13.64 -2.09 12.14
CA ASP A 201 13.14 -0.81 12.65
C ASP A 201 13.91 0.38 12.04
N GLU A 202 15.23 0.27 11.91
CA GLU A 202 16.06 1.27 11.24
C GLU A 202 15.70 1.40 9.76
N LEU A 203 15.51 0.28 9.05
CA LEU A 203 15.05 0.32 7.66
C LEU A 203 13.71 1.03 7.53
N GLN A 204 12.73 0.73 8.40
CA GLN A 204 11.44 1.41 8.37
C GLN A 204 11.56 2.91 8.61
N LEU A 205 12.46 3.34 9.50
CA LEU A 205 12.74 4.76 9.73
C LEU A 205 13.33 5.42 8.47
N LEU A 206 14.29 4.78 7.81
CA LEU A 206 14.86 5.25 6.56
C LEU A 206 13.78 5.36 5.47
N LEU A 207 12.95 4.33 5.30
CA LEU A 207 11.88 4.34 4.31
C LEU A 207 10.88 5.47 4.55
N ARG A 208 10.52 5.76 5.81
CA ARG A 208 9.65 6.90 6.16
C ARG A 208 10.26 8.26 5.80
N SER A 209 11.59 8.38 5.73
CA SER A 209 12.27 9.61 5.31
C SER A 209 12.22 9.86 3.80
N LEU A 210 11.87 8.85 2.99
CA LEU A 210 11.86 8.95 1.52
C LEU A 210 10.69 9.76 0.94
N GLY A 211 9.65 10.03 1.74
CA GLY A 211 8.40 10.60 1.25
C GLY A 211 7.67 9.65 0.30
N THR A 212 7.40 10.08 -0.94
CA THR A 212 6.67 9.26 -1.92
C THR A 212 7.63 8.40 -2.74
N VAL A 213 7.53 7.08 -2.55
CA VAL A 213 8.28 6.11 -3.33
C VAL A 213 7.51 5.77 -4.62
N PRO A 214 8.10 6.00 -5.81
CA PRO A 214 7.45 5.60 -7.06
C PRO A 214 7.56 4.09 -7.27
N ALA A 215 6.68 3.54 -8.10
CA ALA A 215 6.87 2.21 -8.65
C ALA A 215 8.15 2.15 -9.50
N VAL A 216 8.83 0.99 -9.45
CA VAL A 216 10.01 0.68 -10.25
C VAL A 216 9.61 -0.37 -11.29
N ASN A 217 10.06 -0.21 -12.53
CA ASN A 217 9.76 -1.16 -13.60
C ASN A 217 10.41 -2.52 -13.30
N PRO A 218 9.88 -3.64 -13.80
CA PRO A 218 10.50 -4.96 -13.60
C PRO A 218 11.96 -4.98 -14.09
N LEU A 219 12.85 -5.59 -13.28
CA LEU A 219 14.30 -5.69 -13.56
C LEU A 219 15.02 -4.33 -13.69
N ASP A 220 14.42 -3.27 -13.15
CA ASP A 220 14.96 -1.91 -13.12
C ASP A 220 15.20 -1.46 -11.67
N TRP A 221 15.89 -0.34 -11.49
CA TRP A 221 16.14 0.24 -10.18
C TRP A 221 16.05 1.77 -10.16
N LYS A 222 15.68 2.31 -9.00
CA LYS A 222 15.66 3.75 -8.75
C LYS A 222 16.39 4.10 -7.47
N PHE A 223 17.10 5.22 -7.50
CA PHE A 223 17.82 5.76 -6.35
C PHE A 223 16.94 6.73 -5.56
N ARG A 224 17.06 6.70 -4.24
CA ARG A 224 16.44 7.65 -3.33
C ARG A 224 17.39 8.00 -2.21
N GLN A 225 17.51 9.28 -1.91
CA GLN A 225 18.22 9.74 -0.72
C GLN A 225 17.31 9.56 0.50
N ALA A 226 17.89 9.01 1.57
CA ALA A 226 17.29 8.88 2.88
C ALA A 226 18.20 9.55 3.91
N TRP A 227 17.64 9.86 5.07
CA TRP A 227 18.38 10.44 6.18
C TRP A 227 18.22 9.61 7.43
N THR A 228 19.34 9.32 8.10
CA THR A 228 19.31 8.70 9.42
C THR A 228 18.78 9.67 10.47
N ARG A 229 18.52 9.19 11.69
CA ARG A 229 18.15 10.05 12.82
C ARG A 229 19.23 11.08 13.17
N GLU A 230 20.48 10.74 12.88
CA GLU A 230 21.65 11.60 13.08
C GLU A 230 21.90 12.52 11.88
N ASN A 231 20.96 12.56 10.93
CA ASN A 231 21.00 13.38 9.72
C ASN A 231 22.13 13.02 8.74
N ALA A 232 22.64 11.78 8.81
CA ALA A 232 23.56 11.24 7.82
C ALA A 232 22.78 10.85 6.55
N ALA A 233 23.28 11.27 5.38
CA ALA A 233 22.69 10.93 4.10
C ALA A 233 23.08 9.52 3.66
N LEU A 234 22.09 8.74 3.23
CA LEU A 234 22.26 7.40 2.68
C LEU A 234 21.50 7.28 1.37
N THR A 235 22.05 6.51 0.44
CA THR A 235 21.38 6.17 -0.81
C THR A 235 20.70 4.81 -0.68
N LEU A 236 19.40 4.78 -0.94
CA LEU A 236 18.60 3.58 -1.09
C LEU A 236 18.41 3.29 -2.57
N VAL A 237 18.79 2.09 -3.00
CA VAL A 237 18.58 1.58 -4.35
C VAL A 237 17.40 0.63 -4.30
N LEU A 238 16.26 1.06 -4.82
CA LEU A 238 15.04 0.26 -4.88
C LEU A 238 15.04 -0.52 -6.19
N ILE A 239 15.07 -1.83 -6.10
CA ILE A 239 15.18 -2.75 -7.24
C ILE A 239 13.90 -3.57 -7.30
N ASN A 240 13.18 -3.51 -8.43
CA ASN A 240 12.09 -4.44 -8.66
C ASN A 240 12.68 -5.74 -9.24
N SER A 241 12.66 -6.80 -8.45
CA SER A 241 13.32 -8.06 -8.78
C SER A 241 12.68 -8.83 -9.94
N SER A 242 11.43 -8.47 -10.31
CA SER A 242 10.55 -9.25 -11.17
C SER A 242 10.32 -10.71 -10.71
N PHE A 243 10.77 -11.08 -9.50
CA PHE A 243 10.45 -12.35 -8.89
C PHE A 243 9.05 -12.25 -8.27
N ASN A 244 8.09 -12.91 -8.89
CA ASN A 244 6.69 -12.85 -8.47
C ASN A 244 6.40 -13.96 -7.47
N VAL A 245 5.82 -13.57 -6.34
CA VAL A 245 5.21 -14.50 -5.39
C VAL A 245 3.72 -14.55 -5.70
N GLU A 246 3.23 -15.73 -6.03
CA GLU A 246 1.81 -15.94 -6.32
C GLU A 246 0.99 -16.03 -5.02
N CYS A 247 -0.12 -15.29 -4.98
CA CYS A 247 -1.14 -15.40 -3.95
C CYS A 247 -2.51 -15.52 -4.61
N ASN A 248 -2.94 -16.75 -4.90
CA ASN A 248 -4.22 -17.05 -5.54
C ASN A 248 -4.41 -16.23 -6.84
N ASP A 249 -3.56 -16.45 -7.83
CA ASP A 249 -3.55 -15.75 -9.13
C ASP A 249 -3.16 -14.25 -9.09
N LEU A 250 -2.96 -13.69 -7.91
CA LEU A 250 -2.30 -12.38 -7.74
C LEU A 250 -0.78 -12.55 -7.71
N SER A 251 -0.12 -12.12 -8.79
CA SER A 251 1.34 -12.04 -8.89
C SER A 251 1.88 -10.80 -8.19
N GLN A 252 2.67 -10.98 -7.13
CA GLN A 252 3.25 -9.89 -6.33
C GLN A 252 4.79 -9.88 -6.41
N PRO A 253 5.42 -8.90 -7.07
CA PRO A 253 6.87 -8.87 -7.20
C PRO A 253 7.57 -8.55 -5.87
N LEU A 254 8.71 -9.19 -5.61
CA LEU A 254 9.61 -8.77 -4.53
C LEU A 254 10.42 -7.54 -4.93
N TYR A 255 10.71 -6.70 -3.93
CA TYR A 255 11.62 -5.57 -4.06
C TYR A 255 12.87 -5.82 -3.24
N TYR A 256 14.04 -5.55 -3.83
CA TYR A 256 15.31 -5.57 -3.13
C TYR A 256 15.78 -4.13 -2.90
N ILE A 257 16.35 -3.88 -1.73
CA ILE A 257 16.83 -2.56 -1.33
C ILE A 257 18.30 -2.67 -0.98
N ILE A 258 19.16 -1.98 -1.71
CA ILE A 258 20.57 -1.79 -1.31
C ILE A 258 20.65 -0.46 -0.57
N ILE A 259 21.29 -0.47 0.60
CA ILE A 259 21.55 0.71 1.41
C ILE A 259 23.05 0.96 1.35
N CYS A 260 23.42 2.17 0.95
CA CYS A 260 24.81 2.53 0.72
C CYS A 260 25.07 4.00 1.06
N GLU A 261 26.36 4.34 1.15
CA GLU A 261 26.82 5.71 1.30
C GLU A 261 26.33 6.59 0.15
N GLU A 262 26.18 7.90 0.38
CA GLU A 262 25.67 8.87 -0.58
C GLU A 262 26.37 8.82 -1.96
N ASN A 263 27.68 8.54 -1.96
CA ASN A 263 28.52 8.55 -3.16
C ASN A 263 28.97 7.15 -3.60
N ALA A 264 28.21 6.11 -3.24
CA ALA A 264 28.53 4.73 -3.57
C ALA A 264 28.58 4.49 -5.11
N ALA A 265 29.64 3.84 -5.57
CA ALA A 265 29.82 3.46 -6.97
C ALA A 265 29.16 2.09 -7.23
N LEU A 266 27.89 2.11 -7.65
CA LEU A 266 27.08 0.89 -7.70
C LEU A 266 27.17 0.09 -9.00
N GLY A 267 27.51 0.71 -10.13
CA GLY A 267 27.64 0.01 -11.43
C GLY A 267 26.50 -0.98 -11.70
N ASP A 268 26.85 -2.24 -11.98
CA ASP A 268 25.91 -3.35 -12.21
C ASP A 268 25.55 -4.15 -10.94
N LEU A 269 25.92 -3.68 -9.74
CA LEU A 269 25.63 -4.39 -8.48
C LEU A 269 24.15 -4.67 -8.24
N PRO A 270 23.20 -3.74 -8.54
CA PRO A 270 21.77 -4.05 -8.46
C PRO A 270 21.38 -5.27 -9.30
N ARG A 271 21.99 -5.41 -10.48
CA ARG A 271 21.75 -6.53 -11.39
C ARG A 271 22.28 -7.85 -10.86
N HIS A 272 23.52 -7.85 -10.37
CA HIS A 272 24.09 -9.04 -9.76
C HIS A 272 23.28 -9.50 -8.54
N LEU A 273 22.84 -8.56 -7.70
CA LEU A 273 22.04 -8.88 -6.52
C LEU A 273 20.73 -9.55 -6.91
N TYR A 274 19.93 -8.97 -7.82
CA TYR A 274 18.62 -9.55 -8.10
C TYR A 274 18.74 -10.93 -8.76
N LEU A 275 19.74 -11.16 -9.62
CA LEU A 275 19.97 -12.47 -10.24
C LEU A 275 20.29 -13.52 -9.17
N GLN A 276 21.22 -13.20 -8.27
CA GLN A 276 21.66 -14.09 -7.20
C GLN A 276 20.51 -14.44 -6.24
N LEU A 277 19.73 -13.45 -5.82
CA LEU A 277 18.61 -13.71 -4.89
C LEU A 277 17.46 -14.45 -5.55
N ASN A 278 17.14 -14.13 -6.82
CA ASN A 278 16.09 -14.82 -7.56
C ASN A 278 16.43 -16.29 -7.75
N GLU A 279 17.70 -16.64 -7.98
CA GLU A 279 18.15 -18.03 -8.08
C GLU A 279 17.88 -18.81 -6.78
N ILE A 280 18.22 -18.22 -5.62
CA ILE A 280 17.98 -18.85 -4.32
C ILE A 280 16.47 -19.05 -4.07
N LEU A 281 15.65 -18.08 -4.45
CA LEU A 281 14.20 -18.14 -4.22
C LEU A 281 13.45 -19.08 -5.18
N TYR A 282 14.11 -19.52 -6.26
CA TYR A 282 13.53 -20.42 -7.26
C TYR A 282 13.73 -21.92 -6.90
N ILE A 283 14.69 -22.22 -6.04
CA ILE A 283 15.05 -23.59 -5.59
C ILE A 283 14.08 -24.06 -4.51
#